data_AF-A0A7S2LEJ3-F1
#
_entry.id   AF-A0A7S2LEJ3-F1
#
_cell.length_a   1.000
_cell.length_b   1.000
_cell.length_c   1.000
_cell.angle_alpha   90.00
_cell.angle_beta   90.00
_cell.angle_gamma   90.00
#
_symmetry.space_group_name_H-M   'P 1'
#
loop_
_entity.id
_entity.type
_entity.pdbx_description
1 polymer ?
#
loop_
_entity_poly.entity_id
_entity_poly.type
_entity_poly.pdbx_seq_one_letter_code
_entity_poly.pdbx_strand_id
1 'polypeptide(L)'
;MQSDTSKVDNFVGVLFTVFCATTIISGAFTSIVFTLLTLYSKTALSFGEAGQAKYLAFSEATHIFRVHGFRTFLVALYSFLVSFVLSLFLKLKGRLRKVMSVATAAAILMTIARVNKIIGLAGTIIFTP
;
A
#
# COMPACT_ATOMS: atom_id res chain seq x y z
N MET A 1 -5.54 -23.12 -30.37
CA MET A 1 -4.86 -21.86 -29.94
C MET A 1 -5.81 -20.83 -29.31
N GLN A 2 -7.12 -20.83 -29.63
CA GLN A 2 -8.10 -19.91 -29.04
C GLN A 2 -8.51 -20.29 -27.60
N SER A 3 -8.45 -21.59 -27.24
CA SER A 3 -8.79 -22.09 -25.89
C SER A 3 -7.80 -21.70 -24.79
N ASP A 4 -6.53 -21.46 -25.14
CA ASP A 4 -5.50 -21.18 -24.14
C ASP A 4 -5.52 -19.72 -23.69
N THR A 5 -5.95 -18.82 -24.58
CA THR A 5 -6.06 -17.38 -24.27
C THR A 5 -7.16 -17.12 -23.25
N SER A 6 -8.30 -17.82 -23.34
CA SER A 6 -9.41 -17.65 -22.40
C SER A 6 -9.07 -18.11 -20.98
N LYS A 7 -8.32 -19.20 -20.83
CA LYS A 7 -7.84 -19.66 -19.51
C LYS A 7 -6.91 -18.64 -18.86
N VAL A 8 -5.99 -18.07 -19.65
CA VAL A 8 -5.07 -17.03 -19.17
C VAL A 8 -5.84 -15.78 -18.74
N ASP A 9 -6.77 -15.30 -19.56
CA ASP A 9 -7.55 -14.09 -19.24
C ASP A 9 -8.41 -14.29 -17.98
N ASN A 10 -9.02 -15.47 -17.79
CA ASN A 10 -9.76 -15.81 -16.57
C ASN A 10 -8.85 -15.81 -15.33
N PHE A 11 -7.68 -16.45 -15.43
CA PHE A 11 -6.72 -16.50 -14.33
C PHE A 11 -6.21 -15.10 -13.95
N VAL A 12 -5.86 -14.28 -14.96
CA VAL A 12 -5.45 -12.89 -14.76
C VAL A 12 -6.59 -12.06 -14.17
N GLY A 13 -7.84 -12.30 -14.56
CA GLY A 13 -9.03 -11.67 -13.98
C GLY A 13 -9.22 -11.99 -12.50
N VAL A 14 -9.01 -13.25 -12.09
CA VAL A 14 -9.04 -13.65 -10.68
C VAL A 14 -7.93 -12.96 -9.90
N LEU A 15 -6.70 -12.97 -10.41
CA LEU A 15 -5.57 -12.27 -9.77
C LEU A 15 -5.85 -10.77 -9.62
N PHE A 16 -6.33 -10.12 -10.67
CA PHE A 16 -6.70 -8.70 -10.63
C PHE A 16 -7.70 -8.42 -9.51
N THR A 17 -8.72 -9.26 -9.38
CA THR A 17 -9.77 -9.11 -8.35
C THR A 17 -9.19 -9.28 -6.95
N VAL A 18 -8.33 -10.28 -6.74
CA VAL A 18 -7.66 -10.51 -5.45
C VAL A 18 -6.80 -9.30 -5.06
N PHE A 19 -5.93 -8.83 -5.94
CA PHE A 19 -5.08 -7.65 -5.65
C PHE A 19 -5.90 -6.38 -5.42
N CYS A 20 -6.99 -6.19 -6.15
CA CYS A 20 -7.90 -5.07 -5.95
C CYS A 20 -8.57 -5.14 -4.56
N ALA A 21 -9.09 -6.30 -4.18
CA ALA A 21 -9.69 -6.50 -2.86
C ALA A 21 -8.66 -6.28 -1.73
N THR A 22 -7.46 -6.85 -1.85
CA THR A 22 -6.37 -6.63 -0.89
C THR A 22 -6.01 -5.15 -0.77
N THR A 23 -5.98 -4.42 -1.89
CA THR A 23 -5.73 -2.97 -1.91
C THR A 23 -6.77 -2.21 -1.09
N ILE A 24 -8.05 -2.48 -1.34
CA ILE A 24 -9.15 -1.78 -0.67
C ILE A 24 -9.15 -2.08 0.83
N ILE A 25 -9.06 -3.36 1.22
CA ILE A 25 -9.08 -3.77 2.62
C ILE A 25 -7.88 -3.19 3.37
N SER A 26 -6.69 -3.29 2.78
CA SER A 26 -5.46 -2.76 3.38
C SER A 26 -5.51 -1.22 3.47
N GLY A 27 -5.96 -0.54 2.42
CA GLY A 27 -6.15 0.91 2.41
C GLY A 27 -7.14 1.38 3.48
N ALA A 28 -8.27 0.69 3.61
CA ALA A 28 -9.27 1.00 4.63
C ALA A 28 -8.72 0.81 6.05
N PHE A 29 -8.06 -0.32 6.33
CA PHE A 29 -7.43 -0.58 7.63
C PHE A 29 -6.46 0.53 8.02
N THR A 30 -5.56 0.91 7.12
CA THR A 30 -4.56 1.94 7.39
C THR A 30 -5.19 3.31 7.62
N SER A 31 -6.22 3.65 6.84
CA SER A 31 -6.96 4.89 6.99
C SER A 31 -7.64 4.98 8.35
N ILE A 32 -8.28 3.89 8.80
CA ILE A 32 -8.91 3.81 10.12
C ILE A 32 -7.87 3.99 11.24
N VAL A 33 -6.77 3.23 11.19
CA VAL A 33 -5.73 3.28 12.21
C VAL A 33 -5.14 4.69 12.32
N PHE A 34 -4.70 5.29 11.21
CA PHE A 34 -4.12 6.63 11.24
C PHE A 34 -5.13 7.72 11.59
N THR A 35 -6.40 7.57 11.22
CA THR A 35 -7.47 8.49 11.62
C THR A 35 -7.70 8.46 13.12
N LEU A 36 -7.83 7.26 13.72
CA LEU A 36 -8.00 7.11 15.17
C LEU A 36 -6.81 7.66 15.94
N LEU A 37 -5.59 7.32 15.53
CA LEU A 37 -4.38 7.84 16.16
C LEU A 37 -4.33 9.36 16.11
N THR A 38 -4.67 9.95 14.97
CA THR A 38 -4.68 11.41 14.78
C THR A 38 -5.75 12.07 15.64
N LEU A 39 -6.96 11.51 15.67
CA LEU A 39 -8.09 12.03 16.44
C LEU A 39 -7.76 12.06 17.93
N TYR A 40 -7.34 10.92 18.50
CA TYR A 40 -7.01 10.83 19.93
C TYR A 40 -5.78 11.65 20.29
N SER A 41 -4.78 11.74 19.41
CA SER A 41 -3.62 12.60 19.63
C SER A 41 -4.01 14.08 19.74
N LYS A 42 -4.88 14.56 18.82
CA LYS A 42 -5.38 15.93 18.86
C LYS A 42 -6.23 16.18 20.11
N THR A 43 -7.08 15.24 20.49
CA THR A 43 -7.87 15.32 21.72
C THR A 43 -6.97 15.37 22.96
N ALA A 44 -5.95 14.52 23.05
CA ALA A 44 -5.01 14.53 24.17
C ALA A 44 -4.29 15.89 24.27
N LEU A 45 -3.79 16.42 23.16
CA LEU A 45 -3.09 17.72 23.13
C LEU A 45 -4.01 18.91 23.44
N SER A 46 -5.32 18.78 23.22
CA SER A 46 -6.28 19.85 23.55
C SER A 46 -6.44 20.09 25.06
N PHE A 47 -5.99 19.17 25.91
CA PHE A 47 -6.04 19.32 27.38
C PHE A 47 -4.83 20.11 27.97
N GLY A 48 -4.02 20.77 27.13
CA GLY A 48 -2.86 21.55 27.59
C GLY A 48 -1.73 20.68 28.13
N GLU A 49 -0.97 21.18 29.11
CA GLU A 49 0.22 20.51 29.66
C GLU A 49 -0.08 19.13 30.25
N ALA A 50 -1.23 18.96 30.94
CA ALA A 50 -1.68 17.67 31.46
C ALA A 50 -2.00 16.66 30.35
N GLY A 51 -2.31 17.15 29.14
CA GLY A 51 -2.56 16.36 27.95
C GLY A 51 -1.30 15.79 27.30
N GLN A 52 -0.15 16.47 27.46
CA GLN A 52 1.10 16.07 26.81
C GLN A 52 1.61 14.72 27.33
N ALA A 53 1.58 14.50 28.66
CA ALA A 53 1.97 13.22 29.24
C ALA A 53 1.07 12.07 28.75
N LYS A 54 -0.24 12.31 28.62
CA LYS A 54 -1.21 11.33 28.10
C LYS A 54 -0.98 11.04 26.63
N TYR A 55 -0.67 12.07 25.83
CA TYR A 55 -0.29 11.92 24.43
C TYR A 55 0.95 11.05 24.26
N LEU A 56 2.01 11.30 25.05
CA LEU A 56 3.24 10.50 24.98
C LEU A 56 2.98 9.03 25.37
N ALA A 57 2.24 8.79 26.46
CA ALA A 57 1.87 7.43 26.88
C ALA A 57 1.03 6.71 25.81
N PHE A 58 0.06 7.39 25.19
CA PHE A 58 -0.74 6.84 24.10
C PHE A 58 0.10 6.57 22.85
N SER A 59 0.99 7.50 22.48
CA SER A 59 1.91 7.36 21.34
C SER A 59 2.79 6.13 21.52
N GLU A 60 3.38 5.96 22.70
CA GLU A 60 4.22 4.80 23.03
C GLU A 60 3.43 3.49 22.96
N ALA A 61 2.28 3.43 23.64
CA ALA A 61 1.41 2.25 23.65
C ALA A 61 0.90 1.85 22.26
N THR A 62 0.82 2.81 21.32
CA THR A 62 0.32 2.58 19.97
C THR A 62 1.41 2.54 18.89
N HIS A 63 2.69 2.55 19.28
CA HIS A 63 3.81 2.48 18.33
C HIS A 63 3.70 1.27 17.39
N ILE A 64 3.35 0.10 17.93
CA ILE A 64 3.20 -1.14 17.15
C ILE A 64 2.12 -0.99 16.06
N PHE A 65 0.98 -0.37 16.38
CA PHE A 65 -0.09 -0.14 15.40
C PHE A 65 0.30 0.84 14.30
N ARG A 66 1.16 1.84 14.60
CA ARG A 66 1.71 2.75 13.59
C ARG A 66 2.60 2.01 12.60
N VAL A 67 3.46 1.13 13.09
CA VAL A 67 4.34 0.30 12.25
C VAL A 67 3.51 -0.66 11.38
N HIS A 68 2.50 -1.32 11.97
CA HIS A 68 1.60 -2.19 11.19
C HIS A 68 0.78 -1.41 10.17
N GLY A 69 0.21 -0.25 10.54
CA GLY A 69 -0.50 0.62 9.61
C GLY A 69 0.39 1.04 8.44
N PHE A 70 1.65 1.41 8.70
CA PHE A 70 2.59 1.74 7.64
C PHE A 70 2.90 0.54 6.73
N ARG A 71 3.17 -0.65 7.29
CA ARG A 71 3.44 -1.85 6.49
C ARG A 71 2.24 -2.27 5.65
N THR A 72 1.04 -2.24 6.22
CA THR A 72 -0.20 -2.55 5.49
C THR A 72 -0.47 -1.52 4.39
N PHE A 73 -0.07 -0.26 4.58
CA PHE A 73 -0.20 0.78 3.55
C PHE A 73 0.71 0.48 2.35
N LEU A 74 1.94 0.02 2.61
CA LEU A 74 2.84 -0.44 1.54
C LEU A 74 2.27 -1.65 0.79
N VAL A 75 1.66 -2.60 1.49
CA VAL A 75 0.97 -3.75 0.87
C VAL A 75 -0.16 -3.27 -0.03
N ALA A 76 -0.97 -2.30 0.43
CA ALA A 76 -2.03 -1.69 -0.38
C ALA A 76 -1.46 -1.04 -1.64
N LEU A 77 -0.39 -0.26 -1.50
CA LEU A 77 0.27 0.43 -2.61
C LEU A 77 0.82 -0.56 -3.66
N TYR A 78 1.53 -1.60 -3.23
CA TYR A 78 2.07 -2.61 -4.15
C TYR A 78 0.96 -3.43 -4.81
N SER A 79 -0.09 -3.77 -4.06
CA SER A 79 -1.26 -4.47 -4.61
C SER A 79 -1.97 -3.64 -5.67
N PHE A 80 -2.10 -2.32 -5.43
CA PHE A 80 -2.66 -1.40 -6.40
C PHE A 80 -1.85 -1.37 -7.70
N LEU A 81 -0.52 -1.22 -7.59
CA LEU A 81 0.38 -1.19 -8.75
C LEU A 81 0.29 -2.49 -9.57
N VAL A 82 0.29 -3.65 -8.92
CA VAL A 82 0.10 -4.93 -9.61
C VAL A 82 -1.28 -4.99 -10.28
N SER A 83 -2.35 -4.61 -9.58
CA SER A 83 -3.70 -4.60 -10.15
C SER A 83 -3.79 -3.69 -11.38
N PHE A 84 -3.05 -2.58 -11.40
CA PHE A 84 -3.00 -1.66 -12.55
C PHE A 84 -2.37 -2.33 -13.79
N VAL A 85 -1.26 -3.05 -13.62
CA VAL A 85 -0.63 -3.82 -14.73
C VAL A 85 -1.57 -4.89 -15.27
N LEU A 86 -2.21 -5.65 -14.37
CA LEU A 86 -3.16 -6.69 -14.76
C LEU A 86 -4.38 -6.08 -15.48
N SER A 87 -4.86 -4.91 -15.04
CA SER A 87 -5.95 -4.19 -15.70
C SER A 87 -5.58 -3.79 -17.13
N LEU A 88 -4.37 -3.28 -17.35
CA LEU A 88 -3.89 -2.96 -18.70
C LEU A 88 -3.77 -4.22 -19.58
N PHE A 89 -3.31 -5.33 -19.00
CA PHE A 89 -3.21 -6.60 -19.71
C PHE A 89 -4.59 -7.11 -20.16
N LEU A 90 -5.61 -7.01 -19.30
CA LEU A 90 -6.97 -7.45 -19.60
C LEU A 90 -7.69 -6.54 -20.59
N LYS A 91 -7.43 -5.22 -20.55
CA LYS A 91 -8.13 -4.24 -21.39
C LYS A 91 -7.57 -4.12 -22.80
N LEU A 92 -6.26 -4.29 -22.99
CA LEU A 92 -5.61 -4.12 -24.28
C LEU A 92 -5.58 -5.43 -25.09
N LYS A 93 -5.59 -5.34 -26.42
CA LYS A 93 -5.51 -6.50 -27.32
C LYS A 93 -4.25 -6.45 -28.19
N GLY A 94 -3.86 -7.61 -28.73
CA GLY A 94 -2.78 -7.72 -29.72
C GLY A 94 -1.38 -7.40 -29.20
N ARG A 95 -0.53 -6.83 -30.07
CA ARG A 95 0.86 -6.45 -29.71
C ARG A 95 0.92 -5.35 -28.65
N LEU A 96 -0.03 -4.43 -28.69
CA LEU A 96 -0.10 -3.29 -27.76
C LEU A 96 -0.26 -3.77 -26.30
N ARG A 97 -1.01 -4.85 -26.07
CA ARG A 97 -1.14 -5.50 -24.75
C ARG A 97 0.23 -5.82 -24.15
N LYS A 98 1.09 -6.51 -24.91
CA LYS A 98 2.40 -6.93 -24.41
C LYS A 98 3.32 -5.75 -24.17
N VAL A 99 3.41 -4.82 -25.13
CA VAL A 99 4.31 -3.65 -25.04
C VAL A 99 3.92 -2.76 -23.87
N MET A 100 2.65 -2.39 -23.75
CA MET A 100 2.18 -1.50 -22.68
C MET A 100 2.30 -2.17 -21.30
N SER A 101 1.88 -3.43 -21.15
CA SER A 101 2.00 -4.12 -19.85
C SER A 101 3.46 -4.26 -19.41
N VAL A 102 4.40 -4.55 -20.33
CA VAL A 102 5.83 -4.63 -20.00
C VAL A 102 6.40 -3.25 -19.64
N ALA A 103 6.09 -2.22 -20.43
CA ALA A 103 6.55 -0.86 -20.16
C ALA A 103 6.04 -0.34 -18.80
N THR A 104 4.76 -0.56 -18.49
CA THR A 104 4.17 -0.19 -17.20
C THR A 104 4.77 -1.02 -16.06
N ALA A 105 4.97 -2.33 -16.24
CA ALA A 105 5.61 -3.16 -15.22
C ALA A 105 7.04 -2.68 -14.92
N ALA A 106 7.83 -2.33 -15.94
CA ALA A 106 9.17 -1.77 -15.74
C ALA A 106 9.14 -0.44 -14.98
N ALA A 107 8.21 0.47 -15.34
CA ALA A 107 8.02 1.73 -14.61
C ALA A 107 7.64 1.53 -13.14
N ILE A 108 6.80 0.54 -12.86
CA ILE A 108 6.42 0.16 -11.50
C ILE A 108 7.60 -0.40 -10.72
N LEU A 109 8.40 -1.30 -11.32
CA LEU A 109 9.59 -1.84 -10.66
C LEU A 109 10.61 -0.75 -10.32
N MET A 110 10.81 0.22 -11.22
CA MET A 110 11.65 1.39 -10.94
C MET A 110 11.10 2.21 -9.77
N THR A 111 9.78 2.44 -9.73
CA THR A 111 9.12 3.14 -8.62
C THR A 111 9.30 2.40 -7.29
N ILE A 112 9.06 1.08 -7.26
CA ILE A 112 9.24 0.24 -6.06
C ILE A 112 10.68 0.30 -5.57
N ALA A 113 11.66 0.22 -6.47
CA ALA A 113 13.07 0.32 -6.10
C ALA A 113 13.40 1.68 -5.45
N ARG A 114 12.82 2.78 -5.94
CA ARG A 114 13.01 4.12 -5.35
C ARG A 114 12.33 4.24 -4.00
N VAL A 115 11.09 3.75 -3.86
CA VAL A 115 10.33 3.75 -2.60
C VAL A 115 11.06 2.93 -1.53
N ASN A 116 11.58 1.75 -1.86
CA ASN A 116 12.34 0.93 -0.92
C ASN A 116 13.62 1.62 -0.43
N LYS A 117 14.30 2.40 -1.28
CA LYS A 117 15.45 3.22 -0.85
C LYS A 117 15.03 4.29 0.16
N ILE A 118 13.90 4.96 -0.07
CA ILE A 118 13.36 5.97 0.87
C ILE A 118 13.02 5.31 2.20
N ILE A 119 12.34 4.17 2.19
CA ILE A 119 11.97 3.43 3.41
C ILE A 119 13.23 2.97 4.15
N GLY A 120 14.24 2.47 3.44
CA GLY A 120 15.52 2.08 4.03
C GLY A 120 16.22 3.24 4.73
N LEU A 121 16.31 4.39 4.07
CA LEU A 121 16.88 5.61 4.65
C LEU A 121 16.08 6.11 5.86
N ALA A 122 14.74 6.09 5.77
CA ALA A 122 13.89 6.45 6.89
C ALA A 122 14.07 5.50 8.08
N GLY A 123 14.21 4.20 7.82
CA GLY A 123 14.57 3.17 8.80
C GLY A 123 15.86 3.50 9.56
N THR A 124 16.89 3.92 8.84
CA THR A 124 18.22 4.23 9.42
C THR A 124 18.34 5.61 10.08
N ILE A 125 17.42 6.54 9.82
CA ILE A 125 17.50 7.90 10.37
C ILE A 125 16.52 8.07 11.53
N ILE A 126 15.32 7.47 11.43
CA ILE A 126 14.22 7.70 12.37
C ILE A 126 14.11 6.58 13.39
N PHE A 127 14.49 5.34 13.05
CA PHE A 127 14.21 4.15 13.87
C PHE A 127 15.45 3.46 14.44
N THR A 128 16.65 4.01 14.26
CA THR A 128 17.85 3.60 15.01
C THR A 128 17.94 4.37 16.33
N PRO A 129 18.19 3.68 17.46
CA PRO A 129 18.31 4.29 18.79
C PRO A 129 19.53 5.21 18.93
#